data_AF-Q7RK94-F1
#
_entry.id   AF-Q7RK94-F1
#
_cell.length_a   1.000
_cell.length_b   1.000
_cell.length_c   1.000
_cell.angle_alpha   90.00
_cell.angle_beta   90.00
_cell.angle_gamma   90.00
#
_symmetry.space_group_name_H-M   'P 1'
#
loop_
_entity.id
_entity.type
_entity.pdbx_description
1 polymer ?
#
loop_
_entity_poly.entity_id
_entity_poly.type
_entity_poly.pdbx_seq_one_letter_code
_entity_poly.pdbx_strand_id
1 'polypeptide(L)'
;MVKNCIYMAQCVLIIDKDMMNKSDFFLTLEKDLKNSNTCMNILNNLIILTYYMIKNFGSSCNKFVFNLLRFFKHENSFIRYLSFYMLSKLISEDYVKFNNQFFFGFLYLLADKNEIIRKQSLSVFKHIVLIYNKSNLINYMIDFIFVLNNFYSIKLSKHLIHIGNHFEIKNPEDRYKIYCLLIENLTNSEKFSFQQKLINEYLIQYVYDYDNYYFSDEHAKEKKGDDGINTRAKHNNIIPINDEGNEGSVLKDVLLILSSRLMKIKIKKDFAKLEEKNKNIKIKNVESSVKVLNDLMKNILKKNTLPILLSLRAIMLKTKSFFFKYINNLIIYLCIDYKDSLEELILEAHTRNEIFSDIQHFVYTDNLRLLLVEAHNFFAVSSILLILTNLFFYNTTKKIIK
;
A
#
# COMPACT_ATOMS: atom_id res chain seq x y z
N MET A 1 -28.83 18.97 -22.49
CA MET A 1 -28.71 20.44 -22.33
C MET A 1 -29.48 20.95 -21.12
N VAL A 2 -30.80 20.75 -21.02
CA VAL A 2 -31.63 21.19 -19.87
C VAL A 2 -31.09 20.75 -18.50
N LYS A 3 -30.74 19.47 -18.32
CA LYS A 3 -30.13 18.97 -17.07
C LYS A 3 -28.82 19.67 -16.68
N ASN A 4 -27.98 20.03 -17.65
CA ASN A 4 -26.73 20.76 -17.36
C ASN A 4 -27.02 22.16 -16.81
N CYS A 5 -27.98 22.87 -17.41
CA CYS A 5 -28.40 24.19 -16.94
C CYS A 5 -29.02 24.11 -15.54
N ILE A 6 -29.80 23.06 -15.26
CA ILE A 6 -30.37 22.82 -13.92
C ILE A 6 -29.27 22.64 -12.88
N TYR A 7 -28.27 21.77 -13.12
CA TYR A 7 -27.19 21.58 -12.15
C TYR A 7 -26.29 22.80 -11.99
N MET A 8 -26.05 23.56 -13.05
CA MET A 8 -25.34 24.84 -12.97
C MET A 8 -26.11 25.85 -12.11
N ALA A 9 -27.42 25.98 -12.33
CA ALA A 9 -28.27 26.85 -11.52
C ALA A 9 -28.33 26.39 -10.05
N GLN A 10 -28.38 25.08 -9.80
CA GLN A 10 -28.35 24.52 -8.46
C GLN A 10 -27.01 24.71 -7.75
N CYS A 11 -25.87 24.69 -8.47
CA CYS A 11 -24.58 25.08 -7.91
C CYS A 11 -24.64 26.52 -7.37
N VAL A 12 -25.20 27.45 -8.15
CA VAL A 12 -25.36 28.87 -7.75
C VAL A 12 -26.27 28.99 -6.53
N LEU A 13 -27.46 28.37 -6.55
CA LEU A 13 -28.40 28.42 -5.43
C LEU A 13 -27.85 27.79 -4.14
N ILE A 14 -27.04 26.74 -4.24
CA ILE A 14 -26.37 26.14 -3.08
C ILE A 14 -25.30 27.07 -2.52
N ILE A 15 -24.56 27.78 -3.37
CA ILE A 15 -23.60 28.80 -2.96
C ILE A 15 -24.32 29.93 -2.22
N ASP A 16 -25.49 30.35 -2.70
CA ASP A 16 -26.28 31.46 -2.15
C ASP A 16 -27.14 31.07 -0.92
N LYS A 17 -27.13 29.78 -0.51
CA LYS A 17 -27.86 29.21 0.64
C LYS A 17 -29.40 29.22 0.54
N ASP A 18 -29.97 29.49 -0.62
CA ASP A 18 -31.42 29.66 -0.84
C ASP A 18 -32.17 28.34 -1.17
N MET A 19 -31.64 27.18 -0.80
CA MET A 19 -32.22 25.89 -1.19
C MET A 19 -33.38 25.43 -0.30
N MET A 20 -34.60 25.48 -0.86
CA MET A 20 -35.86 25.16 -0.14
C MET A 20 -36.18 23.66 -0.01
N ASN A 21 -35.84 22.80 -0.98
CA ASN A 21 -36.18 21.34 -0.96
C ASN A 21 -34.94 20.43 -1.05
N LYS A 22 -34.30 20.16 0.09
CA LYS A 22 -33.03 19.40 0.17
C LYS A 22 -33.19 17.90 -0.10
N SER A 23 -34.25 17.26 0.36
CA SER A 23 -34.45 15.80 0.28
C SER A 23 -34.58 15.29 -1.15
N ASP A 24 -35.49 15.86 -1.92
CA ASP A 24 -35.81 15.42 -3.29
C ASP A 24 -34.64 15.69 -4.23
N PHE A 25 -33.94 16.80 -3.98
CA PHE A 25 -32.72 17.14 -4.68
C PHE A 25 -31.61 16.12 -4.42
N PHE A 26 -31.37 15.73 -3.16
CA PHE A 26 -30.39 14.70 -2.81
C PHE A 26 -30.72 13.34 -3.45
N LEU A 27 -32.00 12.96 -3.51
CA LEU A 27 -32.44 11.74 -4.18
C LEU A 27 -32.18 11.79 -5.70
N THR A 28 -32.49 12.91 -6.34
CA THR A 28 -32.27 13.10 -7.78
C THR A 28 -30.78 13.07 -8.11
N LEU A 29 -29.96 13.76 -7.32
CA LEU A 29 -28.51 13.75 -7.46
C LEU A 29 -27.93 12.34 -7.30
N GLU A 30 -28.37 11.61 -6.27
CA GLU A 30 -27.90 10.24 -6.02
C GLU A 30 -28.24 9.31 -7.20
N LYS A 31 -29.45 9.44 -7.77
CA LYS A 31 -29.88 8.68 -8.95
C LYS A 31 -28.99 8.96 -10.16
N ASP A 32 -28.74 10.23 -10.47
CA ASP A 32 -27.97 10.62 -11.66
C ASP A 32 -26.45 10.36 -11.49
N LEU A 33 -25.93 10.42 -10.25
CA LEU A 33 -24.56 9.97 -9.92
C LEU A 33 -24.37 8.46 -10.06
N LYS A 34 -25.41 7.66 -9.78
CA LYS A 34 -25.33 6.20 -9.88
C LYS A 34 -25.46 5.69 -11.31
N ASN A 35 -26.14 6.43 -12.18
CA ASN A 35 -26.41 6.08 -13.56
C ASN A 35 -25.12 6.05 -14.40
N SER A 36 -24.80 4.88 -14.97
CA SER A 36 -23.62 4.68 -15.83
C SER A 36 -23.68 5.42 -17.16
N ASN A 37 -24.88 5.77 -17.62
CA ASN A 37 -25.10 6.39 -18.94
C ASN A 37 -25.13 7.92 -18.88
N THR A 38 -24.82 8.51 -17.72
CA THR A 38 -24.80 9.96 -17.54
C THR A 38 -23.67 10.58 -18.37
N CYS A 39 -24.00 11.55 -19.24
CA CYS A 39 -23.02 12.21 -20.10
C CYS A 39 -21.92 12.93 -19.28
N MET A 40 -20.71 13.01 -19.84
CA MET A 40 -19.55 13.61 -19.18
C MET A 40 -19.80 15.03 -18.65
N ASN A 41 -20.48 15.88 -19.43
CA ASN A 41 -20.76 17.27 -19.04
C ASN A 41 -21.70 17.34 -17.82
N ILE A 42 -22.61 16.37 -17.68
CA ILE A 42 -23.50 16.26 -16.52
C ILE A 42 -22.69 15.77 -15.32
N LEU A 43 -21.83 14.75 -15.49
CA LEU A 43 -20.96 14.25 -14.43
C LEU A 43 -20.01 15.31 -13.88
N ASN A 44 -19.43 16.15 -14.74
CA ASN A 44 -18.63 17.31 -14.34
C ASN A 44 -19.40 18.20 -13.35
N ASN A 45 -20.61 18.61 -13.74
CA ASN A 45 -21.45 19.47 -12.92
C ASN A 45 -21.87 18.76 -11.62
N LEU A 46 -22.20 17.47 -11.67
CA LEU A 46 -22.57 16.68 -10.48
C LEU A 46 -21.42 16.56 -9.48
N ILE A 47 -20.18 16.38 -9.94
CA ILE A 47 -18.99 16.32 -9.07
C ILE A 47 -18.74 17.66 -8.39
N ILE A 48 -18.81 18.77 -9.15
CA ILE A 48 -18.68 20.14 -8.62
C ILE A 48 -19.79 20.43 -7.60
N LEU A 49 -21.02 20.06 -7.93
CA LEU A 49 -22.17 20.21 -7.06
C LEU A 49 -22.00 19.42 -5.76
N THR A 50 -21.53 18.17 -5.85
CA THR A 50 -21.21 17.34 -4.67
C THR A 50 -20.19 18.03 -3.76
N TYR A 51 -19.14 18.64 -4.31
CA TYR A 51 -18.17 19.42 -3.52
C TYR A 51 -18.84 20.56 -2.73
N TYR A 52 -19.63 21.41 -3.41
CA TYR A 52 -20.31 22.53 -2.75
C TYR A 52 -21.36 22.09 -1.72
N MET A 53 -22.06 20.99 -1.99
CA MET A 53 -23.00 20.42 -1.03
C MET A 53 -22.30 19.99 0.26
N ILE A 54 -21.16 19.29 0.17
CA ILE A 54 -20.40 18.86 1.34
C ILE A 54 -19.90 20.07 2.12
N LYS A 55 -19.41 21.10 1.42
CA LYS A 55 -18.96 22.35 2.04
C LYS A 55 -20.07 23.09 2.79
N ASN A 56 -21.27 23.16 2.23
CA ASN A 56 -22.36 24.00 2.76
C ASN A 56 -23.28 23.25 3.73
N PHE A 57 -23.45 21.93 3.57
CA PHE A 57 -24.37 21.13 4.39
C PHE A 57 -23.67 20.10 5.28
N GLY A 58 -22.34 19.98 5.20
CA GLY A 58 -21.52 19.19 6.12
C GLY A 58 -21.97 17.74 6.25
N SER A 59 -22.23 17.31 7.49
CA SER A 59 -22.50 15.91 7.85
C SER A 59 -23.68 15.29 7.11
N SER A 60 -24.68 16.08 6.73
CA SER A 60 -25.84 15.61 5.95
C SER A 60 -25.47 15.08 4.55
N CYS A 61 -24.30 15.47 4.04
CA CYS A 61 -23.80 15.09 2.72
C CYS A 61 -22.64 14.08 2.77
N ASN A 62 -22.27 13.57 3.95
CA ASN A 62 -21.14 12.63 4.10
C ASN A 62 -21.25 11.39 3.20
N LYS A 63 -22.48 10.90 2.96
CA LYS A 63 -22.71 9.75 2.07
C LYS A 63 -22.26 10.01 0.62
N PHE A 64 -22.32 11.26 0.16
CA PHE A 64 -21.94 11.63 -1.20
C PHE A 64 -20.42 11.70 -1.40
N VAL A 65 -19.64 11.82 -0.32
CA VAL A 65 -18.18 11.86 -0.39
C VAL A 65 -17.64 10.57 -1.03
N PHE A 66 -18.23 9.42 -0.71
CA PHE A 66 -17.84 8.12 -1.28
C PHE A 66 -18.16 8.01 -2.77
N ASN A 67 -19.11 8.80 -3.30
CA ASN A 67 -19.35 8.85 -4.75
C ASN A 67 -18.16 9.48 -5.48
N LEU A 68 -17.42 10.40 -4.85
CA LEU A 68 -16.20 10.97 -5.44
C LEU A 68 -15.14 9.88 -5.63
N LEU A 69 -14.96 8.99 -4.65
CA LEU A 69 -14.03 7.86 -4.77
C LEU A 69 -14.38 6.92 -5.93
N ARG A 70 -15.68 6.67 -6.19
CA ARG A 70 -16.11 5.84 -7.31
C ARG A 70 -15.59 6.35 -8.66
N PHE A 71 -15.51 7.67 -8.85
CA PHE A 71 -15.04 8.26 -10.09
C PHE A 71 -13.54 8.09 -10.33
N PHE A 72 -12.75 7.61 -9.37
CA PHE A 72 -11.33 7.31 -9.58
C PHE A 72 -11.11 6.15 -10.56
N LYS A 73 -12.15 5.35 -10.83
CA LYS A 73 -12.13 4.26 -11.82
C LYS A 73 -12.81 4.64 -13.14
N HIS A 74 -13.21 5.89 -13.31
CA HIS A 74 -13.93 6.32 -14.52
C HIS A 74 -13.01 6.24 -15.75
N GLU A 75 -13.55 5.85 -16.92
CA GLU A 75 -12.76 5.68 -18.15
C GLU A 75 -12.11 6.99 -18.60
N ASN A 76 -12.86 8.08 -18.51
CA ASN A 76 -12.39 9.42 -18.84
C ASN A 76 -11.46 10.01 -17.76
N SER A 77 -10.25 10.39 -18.15
CA SER A 77 -9.23 10.92 -17.24
C SER A 77 -9.59 12.29 -16.63
N PHE A 78 -10.34 13.14 -17.33
CA PHE A 78 -10.80 14.42 -16.78
C PHE A 78 -11.75 14.21 -15.59
N ILE A 79 -12.67 13.24 -15.68
CA ILE A 79 -13.59 12.92 -14.58
C ILE A 79 -12.83 12.35 -13.37
N ARG A 80 -11.84 11.47 -13.61
CA ARG A 80 -10.96 10.97 -12.54
C ARG A 80 -10.23 12.11 -11.84
N TYR A 81 -9.59 12.99 -12.63
CA TYR A 81 -8.86 14.15 -12.14
C TYR A 81 -9.75 15.10 -11.34
N LEU A 82 -10.91 15.47 -11.88
CA LEU A 82 -11.85 16.39 -11.23
C LEU A 82 -12.30 15.84 -9.88
N SER A 83 -12.68 14.57 -9.84
CA SER A 83 -13.11 13.94 -8.59
C SER A 83 -11.98 13.88 -7.55
N PHE A 84 -10.77 13.51 -8.00
CA PHE A 84 -9.57 13.50 -7.17
C PHE A 84 -9.26 14.88 -6.60
N TYR A 85 -9.32 15.91 -7.43
CA TYR A 85 -9.08 17.29 -7.04
C TYR A 85 -10.10 17.78 -6.01
N MET A 86 -11.40 17.56 -6.26
CA MET A 86 -12.47 17.96 -5.34
C MET A 86 -12.35 17.25 -3.99
N LEU A 87 -12.09 15.94 -3.99
CA LEU A 87 -11.91 15.19 -2.75
C LEU A 87 -10.66 15.62 -1.98
N SER A 88 -9.54 15.84 -2.68
CA SER A 88 -8.30 16.36 -2.07
C SER A 88 -8.55 17.69 -1.38
N LYS A 89 -9.32 18.58 -2.03
CA LYS A 89 -9.66 19.90 -1.50
C LYS A 89 -10.54 19.82 -0.26
N LEU A 90 -11.57 18.97 -0.28
CA LEU A 90 -12.44 18.75 0.88
C LEU A 90 -11.68 18.25 2.10
N ILE A 91 -10.69 17.38 1.89
CA ILE A 91 -9.85 16.84 2.96
C ILE A 91 -8.87 17.90 3.46
N SER A 92 -8.21 18.64 2.56
CA SER A 92 -7.25 19.69 2.97
C SER A 92 -7.88 20.86 3.71
N GLU A 93 -9.17 21.14 3.45
CA GLU A 93 -9.94 22.21 4.11
C GLU A 93 -10.73 21.68 5.33
N ASP A 94 -10.45 20.45 5.81
CA ASP A 94 -11.08 19.80 6.97
C ASP A 94 -12.62 19.62 6.89
N TYR A 95 -13.21 19.68 5.69
CA TYR A 95 -14.65 19.40 5.49
C TYR A 95 -14.99 17.92 5.58
N VAL A 96 -14.01 17.04 5.32
CA VAL A 96 -14.16 15.58 5.36
C VAL A 96 -13.11 14.98 6.28
N LYS A 97 -13.56 14.17 7.24
CA LYS A 97 -12.66 13.40 8.09
C LYS A 97 -11.95 12.33 7.28
N PHE A 98 -10.62 12.31 7.34
CA PHE A 98 -9.81 11.30 6.67
C PHE A 98 -10.07 9.89 7.25
N ASN A 99 -10.15 8.88 6.39
CA ASN A 99 -10.37 7.48 6.75
C ASN A 99 -9.61 6.53 5.80
N ASN A 100 -9.64 5.23 6.08
CA ASN A 100 -8.90 4.22 5.34
C ASN A 100 -9.31 4.15 3.85
N GLN A 101 -10.60 4.36 3.53
CA GLN A 101 -11.07 4.30 2.15
C GLN A 101 -10.53 5.47 1.32
N PHE A 102 -10.42 6.66 1.91
CA PHE A 102 -9.74 7.78 1.27
C PHE A 102 -8.26 7.50 1.07
N PHE A 103 -7.58 6.92 2.08
CA PHE A 103 -6.20 6.48 1.95
C PHE A 103 -6.01 5.55 0.75
N PHE A 104 -6.79 4.46 0.67
CA PHE A 104 -6.70 3.49 -0.44
C PHE A 104 -7.08 4.11 -1.78
N GLY A 105 -8.08 4.99 -1.82
CA GLY A 105 -8.46 5.70 -3.04
C GLY A 105 -7.35 6.58 -3.60
N PHE A 106 -6.68 7.37 -2.76
CA PHE A 106 -5.55 8.18 -3.23
C PHE A 106 -4.40 7.32 -3.72
N LEU A 107 -4.04 6.27 -2.96
CA LEU A 107 -2.97 5.37 -3.37
C LEU A 107 -3.28 4.61 -4.66
N TYR A 108 -4.54 4.26 -4.90
CA TYR A 108 -4.99 3.64 -6.14
C TYR A 108 -4.64 4.49 -7.37
N LEU A 109 -4.73 5.82 -7.25
CA LEU A 109 -4.39 6.76 -8.33
C LEU A 109 -2.88 6.87 -8.61
N LEU A 110 -2.00 6.31 -7.77
CA LEU A 110 -0.56 6.25 -8.07
C LEU A 110 -0.25 5.39 -9.30
N ALA A 111 -1.15 4.46 -9.66
CA ALA A 111 -1.08 3.67 -10.88
C ALA A 111 -2.01 4.17 -12.00
N ASP A 112 -2.56 5.39 -11.91
CA ASP A 112 -3.45 5.93 -12.95
C ASP A 112 -2.77 5.94 -14.33
N LYS A 113 -3.50 5.69 -15.42
CA LYS A 113 -2.96 5.77 -16.78
C LYS A 113 -2.48 7.19 -17.15
N ASN A 114 -3.14 8.21 -16.62
CA ASN A 114 -2.79 9.61 -16.83
C ASN A 114 -1.67 10.04 -15.86
N GLU A 115 -0.54 10.47 -16.43
CA GLU A 115 0.65 10.86 -15.68
C GLU A 115 0.43 12.06 -14.74
N ILE A 116 -0.42 13.02 -15.13
CA ILE A 116 -0.73 14.20 -14.31
C ILE A 116 -1.43 13.75 -13.03
N ILE A 117 -2.40 12.83 -13.14
CA ILE A 117 -3.11 12.27 -12.00
C ILE A 117 -2.14 11.52 -11.08
N ARG A 118 -1.27 10.67 -11.63
CA ARG A 118 -0.25 9.95 -10.84
C ARG A 118 0.63 10.92 -10.05
N LYS A 119 1.17 11.95 -10.72
CA LYS A 119 2.07 12.94 -10.12
C LYS A 119 1.38 13.74 -9.01
N GLN A 120 0.16 14.21 -9.25
CA GLN A 120 -0.58 14.95 -8.25
C GLN A 120 -1.02 14.07 -7.09
N SER A 121 -1.44 12.83 -7.35
CA SER A 121 -1.77 11.87 -6.27
C SER A 121 -0.55 11.60 -5.39
N LEU A 122 0.64 11.44 -5.96
CA LEU A 122 1.87 11.28 -5.19
C LEU A 122 2.18 12.53 -4.34
N SER A 123 1.92 13.72 -4.86
CA SER A 123 2.03 14.97 -4.10
C SER A 123 1.04 15.01 -2.93
N VAL A 124 -0.24 14.67 -3.17
CA VAL A 124 -1.26 14.59 -2.12
C VAL A 124 -0.91 13.53 -1.07
N PHE A 125 -0.38 12.38 -1.48
CA PHE A 125 0.13 11.37 -0.56
C PHE A 125 1.22 11.95 0.36
N LYS A 126 2.23 12.60 -0.21
CA LYS A 126 3.35 13.20 0.54
C LYS A 126 2.91 14.32 1.49
N HIS A 127 1.95 15.15 1.09
CA HIS A 127 1.63 16.39 1.78
C HIS A 127 0.35 16.34 2.62
N ILE A 128 -0.60 15.46 2.33
CA ILE A 128 -1.87 15.36 3.05
C ILE A 128 -1.93 14.03 3.78
N VAL A 129 -1.78 12.92 3.07
CA VAL A 129 -1.95 11.58 3.66
C VAL A 129 -0.95 11.30 4.78
N LEU A 130 0.32 11.67 4.57
CA LEU A 130 1.35 11.53 5.61
C LEU A 130 1.12 12.45 6.82
N ILE A 131 0.43 13.58 6.66
CA ILE A 131 0.16 14.50 7.78
C ILE A 131 -0.94 13.93 8.68
N TYR A 132 -2.06 13.50 8.11
CA TYR A 132 -3.23 13.08 8.90
C TYR A 132 -3.01 11.76 9.66
N ASN A 133 -2.16 10.86 9.16
CA ASN A 133 -2.09 9.53 9.78
C ASN A 133 -0.71 8.86 9.68
N LYS A 134 0.34 9.62 10.00
CA LYS A 134 1.72 9.13 9.97
C LYS A 134 1.94 7.89 10.86
N SER A 135 1.32 7.87 12.04
CA SER A 135 1.49 6.78 13.02
C SER A 135 0.99 5.43 12.50
N ASN A 136 -0.06 5.43 11.67
CA ASN A 136 -0.65 4.21 11.11
C ASN A 136 -0.21 3.92 9.66
N LEU A 137 0.73 4.70 9.11
CA LEU A 137 1.18 4.54 7.72
C LEU A 137 1.53 3.09 7.38
N ILE A 138 2.30 2.43 8.26
CA ILE A 138 2.72 1.03 8.03
C ILE A 138 1.52 0.08 8.00
N ASN A 139 0.55 0.25 8.90
CA ASN A 139 -0.66 -0.57 8.92
C ASN A 139 -1.45 -0.38 7.64
N TYR A 140 -1.61 0.87 7.18
CA TYR A 140 -2.30 1.12 5.94
C TYR A 140 -1.58 0.60 4.70
N MET A 141 -0.25 0.63 4.67
CA MET A 141 0.50 0.01 3.59
C MET A 141 0.28 -1.50 3.55
N ILE A 142 0.27 -2.17 4.70
CA ILE A 142 -0.01 -3.60 4.82
C ILE A 142 -1.45 -3.90 4.37
N ASP A 143 -2.43 -3.19 4.92
CA ASP A 143 -3.84 -3.30 4.52
C ASP A 143 -3.99 -3.11 3.00
N PHE A 144 -3.24 -2.18 2.42
CA PHE A 144 -3.36 -1.89 0.99
C PHE A 144 -2.85 -3.03 0.10
N ILE A 145 -1.88 -3.84 0.54
CA ILE A 145 -1.48 -5.05 -0.18
C ILE A 145 -2.69 -6.00 -0.32
N PHE A 146 -3.45 -6.19 0.77
CA PHE A 146 -4.66 -7.01 0.77
C PHE A 146 -5.77 -6.41 -0.10
N VAL A 147 -5.97 -5.10 -0.01
CA VAL A 147 -6.98 -4.37 -0.79
C VAL A 147 -6.69 -4.46 -2.30
N LEU A 148 -5.44 -4.25 -2.72
CA LEU A 148 -5.05 -4.32 -4.13
C LEU A 148 -5.23 -5.71 -4.74
N ASN A 149 -5.05 -6.76 -3.93
CA ASN A 149 -5.22 -8.16 -4.32
C ASN A 149 -6.63 -8.72 -4.03
N ASN A 150 -7.54 -7.93 -3.45
CA ASN A 150 -8.89 -8.35 -3.07
C ASN A 150 -8.90 -9.65 -2.23
N PHE A 151 -8.10 -9.69 -1.16
CA PHE A 151 -7.95 -10.87 -0.30
C PHE A 151 -8.13 -10.51 1.18
N TYR A 152 -9.14 -11.11 1.84
CA TYR A 152 -9.57 -10.71 3.19
C TYR A 152 -9.86 -11.87 4.17
N SER A 153 -9.48 -13.10 3.84
CA SER A 153 -9.79 -14.28 4.68
C SER A 153 -8.86 -14.44 5.88
N ILE A 154 -7.67 -13.82 5.84
CA ILE A 154 -6.66 -13.88 6.90
C ILE A 154 -6.96 -12.88 8.02
N LYS A 155 -6.65 -13.24 9.27
CA LYS A 155 -6.92 -12.43 10.48
C LYS A 155 -6.52 -10.96 10.33
N LEU A 156 -5.38 -10.69 9.71
CA LEU A 156 -4.83 -9.34 9.51
C LEU A 156 -5.65 -8.48 8.54
N SER A 157 -6.53 -9.10 7.74
CA SER A 157 -7.27 -8.45 6.64
C SER A 157 -8.79 -8.52 6.80
N LYS A 158 -9.31 -9.27 7.79
CA LYS A 158 -10.76 -9.47 7.99
C LYS A 158 -11.53 -8.17 8.21
N HIS A 159 -10.91 -7.14 8.82
CA HIS A 159 -11.56 -5.84 9.02
C HIS A 159 -11.81 -5.09 7.69
N LEU A 160 -11.13 -5.49 6.60
CA LEU A 160 -11.21 -4.85 5.29
C LEU A 160 -12.29 -5.45 4.38
N ILE A 161 -13.00 -6.51 4.79
CA ILE A 161 -14.02 -7.19 3.97
C ILE A 161 -15.04 -6.21 3.36
N HIS A 162 -15.43 -5.18 4.12
CA HIS A 162 -16.37 -4.14 3.69
C HIS A 162 -15.87 -3.30 2.51
N ILE A 163 -14.57 -3.29 2.23
CA ILE A 163 -13.95 -2.61 1.09
C ILE A 163 -14.17 -3.41 -0.20
N GLY A 164 -14.32 -4.74 -0.12
CA GLY A 164 -14.51 -5.60 -1.30
C GLY A 164 -13.48 -5.33 -2.40
N ASN A 165 -13.92 -5.33 -3.66
CA ASN A 165 -13.06 -5.12 -4.83
C ASN A 165 -12.94 -3.65 -5.27
N HIS A 166 -13.32 -2.69 -4.41
CA HIS A 166 -13.38 -1.27 -4.79
C HIS A 166 -12.04 -0.69 -5.24
N PHE A 167 -10.90 -1.25 -4.83
CA PHE A 167 -9.57 -0.81 -5.24
C PHE A 167 -8.67 -1.95 -5.75
N GLU A 168 -9.26 -3.07 -6.16
CA GLU A 168 -8.51 -4.19 -6.75
C GLU A 168 -7.75 -3.75 -8.01
N ILE A 169 -6.51 -4.23 -8.16
CA ILE A 169 -5.67 -4.08 -9.34
C ILE A 169 -5.14 -5.47 -9.74
N LYS A 170 -5.70 -6.04 -10.82
CA LYS A 170 -5.32 -7.37 -11.30
C LYS A 170 -3.91 -7.40 -11.90
N ASN A 171 -3.50 -6.34 -12.60
CA ASN A 171 -2.17 -6.26 -13.21
C ASN A 171 -1.09 -6.12 -12.12
N PRO A 172 -0.19 -7.11 -11.95
CA PRO A 172 0.87 -7.03 -10.94
C PRO A 172 1.80 -5.83 -11.17
N GLU A 173 2.08 -5.45 -12.41
CA GLU A 173 3.00 -4.33 -12.69
C GLU A 173 2.49 -3.01 -12.13
N ASP A 174 1.18 -2.79 -12.21
CA ASP A 174 0.56 -1.58 -11.69
C ASP A 174 0.55 -1.59 -10.15
N ARG A 175 0.38 -2.75 -9.51
CA ARG A 175 0.58 -2.89 -8.05
C ARG A 175 2.03 -2.60 -7.66
N TYR A 176 3.00 -3.10 -8.43
CA TYR A 176 4.42 -2.95 -8.14
C TYR A 176 4.88 -1.50 -8.21
N LYS A 177 4.37 -0.71 -9.17
CA LYS A 177 4.60 0.75 -9.23
C LYS A 177 4.16 1.44 -7.93
N ILE A 178 2.97 1.09 -7.42
CA ILE A 178 2.46 1.62 -6.15
C ILE A 178 3.39 1.24 -4.99
N TYR A 179 3.71 -0.05 -4.83
CA TYR A 179 4.56 -0.51 -3.73
C TYR A 179 5.91 0.20 -3.73
N CYS A 180 6.53 0.34 -4.90
CA CYS A 180 7.82 1.01 -4.98
C CYS A 180 7.71 2.48 -4.57
N LEU A 181 6.72 3.22 -5.08
CA LEU A 181 6.49 4.61 -4.69
C LEU A 181 6.26 4.74 -3.18
N LEU A 182 5.50 3.83 -2.56
CA LEU A 182 5.29 3.85 -1.12
C LEU A 182 6.59 3.61 -0.35
N ILE A 183 7.35 2.56 -0.69
CA ILE A 183 8.59 2.19 0.01
C ILE A 183 9.68 3.25 -0.17
N GLU A 184 9.75 3.93 -1.32
CA GLU A 184 10.68 5.03 -1.56
C GLU A 184 10.47 6.22 -0.61
N ASN A 185 9.24 6.39 -0.14
CA ASN A 185 8.89 7.47 0.79
C ASN A 185 9.02 7.08 2.27
N LEU A 186 9.41 5.84 2.59
CA LEU A 186 9.64 5.41 3.96
C LEU A 186 11.06 5.75 4.46
N THR A 187 11.14 6.16 5.72
CA THR A 187 12.39 6.23 6.48
C THR A 187 12.95 4.84 6.78
N ASN A 188 14.23 4.76 7.17
CA ASN A 188 14.84 3.48 7.57
C ASN A 188 14.09 2.80 8.75
N SER A 189 13.60 3.57 9.72
CA SER A 189 12.82 3.04 10.85
C SER A 189 11.45 2.50 10.40
N GLU A 190 10.78 3.22 9.50
CA GLU A 190 9.51 2.78 8.92
C GLU A 190 9.67 1.51 8.06
N LYS A 191 10.75 1.41 7.26
CA LYS A 191 11.09 0.19 6.51
C LYS A 191 11.32 -0.99 7.43
N PHE A 192 12.06 -0.78 8.52
CA PHE A 192 12.29 -1.80 9.52
C PHE A 192 10.96 -2.28 10.14
N SER A 193 10.11 -1.35 10.56
CA SER A 193 8.78 -1.66 11.11
C SER A 193 7.91 -2.43 10.12
N PHE A 194 7.86 -1.98 8.86
CA PHE A 194 7.11 -2.63 7.78
C PHE A 194 7.60 -4.06 7.53
N GLN A 195 8.92 -4.26 7.44
CA GLN A 195 9.52 -5.58 7.29
C GLN A 195 9.14 -6.50 8.46
N GLN A 196 9.29 -6.03 9.71
CA GLN A 196 8.98 -6.85 10.87
C GLN A 196 7.51 -7.22 10.95
N LYS A 197 6.59 -6.31 10.58
CA LYS A 197 5.15 -6.63 10.56
C LYS A 197 4.79 -7.64 9.49
N LEU A 198 5.30 -7.49 8.27
CA LEU A 198 5.05 -8.47 7.21
C LEU A 198 5.54 -9.87 7.59
N ILE A 199 6.68 -9.98 8.28
CA ILE A 199 7.25 -11.27 8.69
C ILE A 199 6.52 -11.83 9.92
N ASN A 200 6.39 -11.03 10.98
CA ASN A 200 5.92 -11.49 12.28
C ASN A 200 4.40 -11.45 12.46
N GLU A 201 3.66 -10.78 11.58
CA GLU A 201 2.19 -10.74 11.64
C GLU A 201 1.54 -11.45 10.45
N TYR A 202 2.15 -11.40 9.25
CA TYR A 202 1.59 -12.06 8.06
C TYR A 202 2.26 -13.40 7.77
N LEU A 203 3.56 -13.44 7.46
CA LEU A 203 4.22 -14.69 7.02
C LEU A 203 4.21 -15.78 8.10
N ILE A 204 4.31 -15.43 9.39
CA ILE A 204 4.27 -16.41 10.48
C ILE A 204 2.96 -17.22 10.52
N GLN A 205 1.86 -16.67 10.00
CA GLN A 205 0.56 -17.37 10.03
C GLN A 205 0.62 -18.66 9.22
N TYR A 206 1.35 -18.67 8.10
CA TYR A 206 1.55 -19.89 7.31
C TYR A 206 2.33 -20.97 8.05
N VAL A 207 3.24 -20.59 8.97
CA VAL A 207 3.93 -21.55 9.84
C VAL A 207 2.94 -22.12 10.84
N TYR A 208 2.16 -21.27 11.49
CA TYR A 208 1.17 -21.70 12.47
C TYR A 208 0.05 -22.55 11.86
N ASP A 209 -0.48 -22.18 10.71
CA ASP A 209 -1.53 -22.92 10.02
C ASP A 209 -1.01 -24.31 9.59
N TYR A 210 0.25 -24.38 9.16
CA TYR A 210 0.92 -25.65 8.88
C TYR A 210 1.10 -26.50 10.13
N ASP A 211 1.68 -25.94 11.20
CA ASP A 211 1.87 -26.67 12.44
C ASP A 211 0.54 -27.16 13.03
N ASN A 212 -0.47 -26.28 13.10
CA ASN A 212 -1.81 -26.64 13.58
C ASN A 212 -2.43 -27.76 12.76
N TYR A 213 -2.25 -27.75 11.43
CA TYR A 213 -2.72 -28.84 10.58
C TYR A 213 -2.00 -30.15 10.95
N TYR A 214 -0.67 -30.20 10.90
CA TYR A 214 0.08 -31.46 11.10
C TYR A 214 0.09 -31.99 12.53
N PHE A 215 -0.06 -31.12 13.53
CA PHE A 215 -0.07 -31.48 14.95
C PHE A 215 -1.49 -31.58 15.53
N SER A 216 -2.55 -31.39 14.74
CA SER A 216 -3.92 -31.62 15.19
C SER A 216 -4.22 -33.12 15.40
N ASP A 217 -4.97 -33.44 16.47
CA ASP A 217 -5.39 -34.81 16.80
C ASP A 217 -6.23 -35.49 15.71
N GLU A 218 -6.81 -34.70 14.78
CA GLU A 218 -7.57 -35.22 13.63
C GLU A 218 -6.66 -35.98 12.66
N HIS A 219 -5.44 -35.49 12.38
CA HIS A 219 -4.46 -36.21 11.56
C HIS A 219 -3.91 -37.47 12.23
N ALA A 220 -3.86 -37.50 13.57
CA ALA A 220 -3.47 -38.70 14.31
C ALA A 220 -4.52 -39.82 14.20
N LYS A 221 -5.81 -39.47 14.00
CA LYS A 221 -6.91 -40.42 13.81
C LYS A 221 -7.08 -40.85 12.34
N GLU A 222 -6.78 -39.98 11.38
CA GLU A 222 -6.89 -40.25 9.93
C GLU A 222 -5.83 -41.25 9.40
N LYS A 223 -4.74 -41.52 10.14
CA LYS A 223 -3.80 -42.61 9.80
C LYS A 223 -4.41 -44.02 9.85
N LYS A 224 -5.66 -44.18 10.31
CA LYS A 224 -6.35 -45.48 10.45
C LYS A 224 -7.58 -45.66 9.56
N GLY A 225 -7.98 -44.67 8.76
CA GLY A 225 -9.20 -44.73 7.96
C GLY A 225 -8.98 -44.21 6.54
N ASP A 226 -9.21 -45.08 5.58
CA ASP A 226 -9.12 -44.87 4.13
C ASP A 226 -10.02 -43.70 3.65
N ASP A 227 -9.43 -42.73 2.94
CA ASP A 227 -10.05 -41.86 1.93
C ASP A 227 -8.99 -40.87 1.36
N GLY A 228 -8.10 -41.41 0.51
CA GLY A 228 -6.90 -40.72 0.00
C GLY A 228 -7.12 -39.51 -0.95
N ILE A 229 -8.36 -39.08 -1.19
CA ILE A 229 -8.69 -38.01 -2.14
C ILE A 229 -9.02 -36.68 -1.41
N ASN A 230 -9.79 -36.71 -0.32
CA ASN A 230 -10.14 -35.50 0.45
C ASN A 230 -8.97 -34.95 1.29
N THR A 231 -8.04 -35.82 1.70
CA THR A 231 -6.85 -35.47 2.49
C THR A 231 -5.79 -34.71 1.69
N ARG A 232 -5.59 -35.05 0.40
CA ARG A 232 -4.67 -34.30 -0.49
C ARG A 232 -5.17 -32.90 -0.83
N ALA A 233 -6.49 -32.72 -0.99
CA ALA A 233 -7.09 -31.41 -1.23
C ALA A 233 -6.97 -30.46 -0.01
N LYS A 234 -7.08 -30.99 1.22
CA LYS A 234 -6.85 -30.22 2.46
C LYS A 234 -5.37 -29.87 2.68
N HIS A 235 -4.46 -30.81 2.40
CA HIS A 235 -3.01 -30.61 2.49
C HIS A 235 -2.50 -29.54 1.50
N ASN A 236 -3.19 -29.38 0.36
CA ASN A 236 -2.85 -28.41 -0.68
C ASN A 236 -3.29 -26.96 -0.38
N ASN A 237 -4.06 -26.74 0.70
CA ASN A 237 -4.67 -25.43 0.99
C ASN A 237 -4.07 -24.71 2.21
N ILE A 238 -3.03 -25.23 2.84
CA ILE A 238 -2.38 -24.60 4.01
C ILE A 238 -1.52 -23.40 3.58
N ILE A 239 -0.80 -23.58 2.47
CA ILE A 239 0.02 -22.54 1.85
C ILE A 239 -0.31 -22.50 0.36
N PRO A 240 -0.42 -21.33 -0.26
CA PRO A 240 -0.63 -21.22 -1.69
C PRO A 240 0.42 -22.01 -2.49
N ILE A 241 -0.05 -22.82 -3.44
CA ILE A 241 0.83 -23.62 -4.31
C ILE A 241 1.38 -22.76 -5.46
N ASN A 242 0.59 -21.80 -5.94
CA ASN A 242 0.92 -20.87 -7.02
C ASN A 242 0.31 -19.47 -6.76
N ASP A 243 0.52 -18.53 -7.68
CA ASP A 243 0.04 -17.14 -7.59
C ASP A 243 -1.26 -16.86 -8.36
N GLU A 244 -1.96 -17.90 -8.84
CA GLU A 244 -3.18 -17.74 -9.65
C GLU A 244 -4.36 -17.21 -8.82
N GLY A 245 -4.39 -17.51 -7.52
CA GLY A 245 -5.40 -17.02 -6.58
C GLY A 245 -5.00 -15.71 -5.89
N ASN A 246 -5.99 -14.98 -5.36
CA ASN A 246 -5.79 -13.73 -4.64
C ASN A 246 -4.82 -13.88 -3.46
N GLU A 247 -4.90 -15.00 -2.73
CA GLU A 247 -3.99 -15.31 -1.63
C GLU A 247 -2.53 -15.47 -2.10
N GLY A 248 -2.32 -16.29 -3.14
CA GLY A 248 -1.01 -16.51 -3.74
C GLY A 248 -0.42 -15.22 -4.31
N SER A 249 -1.26 -14.34 -4.88
CA SER A 249 -0.86 -13.01 -5.33
C SER A 249 -0.42 -12.12 -4.17
N VAL A 250 -1.11 -12.11 -3.02
CA VAL A 250 -0.64 -11.41 -1.80
C VAL A 250 0.70 -11.96 -1.34
N LEU A 251 0.85 -13.28 -1.24
CA LEU A 251 2.09 -13.91 -0.80
C LEU A 251 3.26 -13.56 -1.73
N LYS A 252 3.03 -13.58 -3.05
CA LYS A 252 4.00 -13.13 -4.06
C LYS A 252 4.41 -11.68 -3.83
N ASP A 253 3.43 -10.79 -3.74
CA ASP A 253 3.65 -9.36 -3.56
C ASP A 253 4.45 -9.08 -2.29
N VAL A 254 4.12 -9.74 -1.17
CA VAL A 254 4.84 -9.59 0.11
C VAL A 254 6.30 -10.07 0.00
N LEU A 255 6.55 -11.25 -0.57
CA LEU A 255 7.91 -11.78 -0.72
C LEU A 255 8.76 -10.88 -1.64
N LEU A 256 8.17 -10.35 -2.70
CA LEU A 256 8.82 -9.40 -3.61
C LEU A 256 9.12 -8.07 -2.90
N ILE A 257 8.17 -7.51 -2.15
CA ILE A 257 8.36 -6.30 -1.33
C ILE A 257 9.55 -6.48 -0.39
N LEU A 258 9.56 -7.57 0.38
CA LEU A 258 10.63 -7.86 1.34
C LEU A 258 12.00 -8.04 0.67
N SER A 259 12.03 -8.58 -0.55
CA SER A 259 13.25 -8.79 -1.34
C SER A 259 13.69 -7.56 -2.13
N SER A 260 12.98 -6.44 -2.04
CA SER A 260 13.30 -5.23 -2.80
C SER A 260 14.53 -4.50 -2.27
N ARG A 261 15.31 -3.91 -3.19
CA ARG A 261 16.42 -3.01 -2.84
C ARG A 261 15.92 -1.76 -2.13
N LEU A 262 14.67 -1.38 -2.36
CA LEU A 262 14.02 -0.25 -1.70
C LEU A 262 13.83 -0.52 -0.19
N MET A 263 13.68 -1.77 0.22
CA MET A 263 13.59 -2.17 1.64
C MET A 263 14.94 -2.17 2.35
N LYS A 264 16.07 -2.13 1.63
CA LYS A 264 17.40 -2.16 2.26
C LYS A 264 17.60 -0.95 3.17
N ILE A 265 17.79 -1.21 4.46
CA ILE A 265 18.07 -0.20 5.48
C ILE A 265 19.52 0.26 5.30
N LYS A 266 19.70 1.53 4.91
CA LYS A 266 21.03 2.10 4.66
C LYS A 266 21.52 2.80 5.91
N ILE A 267 22.16 2.05 6.81
CA ILE A 267 22.71 2.59 8.06
C ILE A 267 23.70 3.74 7.78
N LYS A 268 24.56 3.65 6.76
CA LYS A 268 25.60 4.68 6.52
C LYS A 268 25.10 6.05 6.03
N LYS A 269 23.96 6.15 5.33
CA LYS A 269 23.55 7.41 4.65
C LYS A 269 22.78 8.38 5.54
N ASP A 270 22.09 7.90 6.58
CA ASP A 270 21.32 8.77 7.47
C ASP A 270 22.21 9.51 8.48
N PHE A 271 23.34 8.91 8.87
CA PHE A 271 24.32 9.58 9.74
C PHE A 271 25.10 10.69 9.03
N ALA A 272 25.35 10.60 7.71
CA ALA A 272 25.98 11.68 6.95
C ALA A 272 25.15 12.98 6.93
N LYS A 273 23.81 12.88 7.01
CA LYS A 273 22.92 14.05 7.16
C LYS A 273 22.94 14.64 8.58
N LEU A 274 23.28 13.82 9.58
CA LEU A 274 23.53 14.27 10.96
C LEU A 274 24.92 14.91 11.09
N GLU A 275 25.92 14.44 10.34
CA GLU A 275 27.27 15.01 10.25
C GLU A 275 27.24 16.46 9.70
N GLU A 276 26.46 16.72 8.63
CA GLU A 276 26.35 18.08 8.07
C GLU A 276 25.70 19.09 9.04
N LYS A 277 24.78 18.64 9.90
CA LYS A 277 24.09 19.49 10.87
C LYS A 277 24.88 19.70 12.17
N ASN A 278 25.77 18.79 12.53
CA ASN A 278 26.51 18.82 13.80
C ASN A 278 28.01 18.56 13.58
N LYS A 279 28.77 19.64 13.27
CA LYS A 279 30.24 19.61 13.12
C LYS A 279 31.03 19.17 14.37
N ASN A 280 30.35 18.92 15.50
CA ASN A 280 30.98 18.55 16.78
C ASN A 280 30.90 17.05 17.12
N ILE A 281 30.28 16.20 16.29
CA ILE A 281 30.24 14.75 16.56
C ILE A 281 31.57 14.12 16.14
N LYS A 282 32.36 13.67 17.12
CA LYS A 282 33.64 12.96 16.89
C LYS A 282 33.41 11.68 16.07
N ILE A 283 34.17 11.50 14.99
CA ILE A 283 34.11 10.35 14.05
C ILE A 283 34.08 8.98 14.76
N LYS A 284 34.87 8.82 15.83
CA LYS A 284 34.88 7.58 16.65
C LYS A 284 33.54 7.21 17.29
N ASN A 285 32.70 8.20 17.63
CA ASN A 285 31.38 7.97 18.21
C ASN A 285 30.35 7.54 17.14
N VAL A 286 30.55 7.95 15.90
CA VAL A 286 29.70 7.57 14.76
C VAL A 286 29.96 6.11 14.39
N GLU A 287 31.23 5.72 14.26
CA GLU A 287 31.61 4.34 13.95
C GLU A 287 31.12 3.32 14.98
N SER A 288 31.20 3.65 16.28
CA SER A 288 30.68 2.79 17.34
C SER A 288 29.16 2.65 17.29
N SER A 289 28.42 3.73 17.03
CA SER A 289 26.95 3.69 16.90
C SER A 289 26.47 2.85 15.70
N VAL A 290 27.19 2.92 14.57
CA VAL A 290 26.88 2.13 13.37
C VAL A 290 27.10 0.64 13.62
N LYS A 291 28.19 0.27 14.32
CA LYS A 291 28.45 -1.13 14.71
C LYS A 291 27.35 -1.67 15.63
N VAL A 292 26.98 -0.92 16.67
CA VAL A 292 25.90 -1.30 17.60
C VAL A 292 24.58 -1.53 16.87
N LEU A 293 24.22 -0.65 15.93
CA LEU A 293 22.99 -0.81 15.14
C LEU A 293 23.05 -2.04 14.23
N ASN A 294 24.20 -2.31 13.62
CA ASN A 294 24.38 -3.49 12.78
C ASN A 294 24.29 -4.79 13.59
N ASP A 295 24.88 -4.83 14.78
CA ASP A 295 24.80 -5.98 15.69
C ASP A 295 23.37 -6.19 16.20
N LEU A 296 22.63 -5.12 16.45
CA LEU A 296 21.21 -5.18 16.78
C LEU A 296 20.38 -5.75 15.62
N MET A 297 20.62 -5.28 14.39
CA MET A 297 19.95 -5.82 13.20
C MET A 297 20.27 -7.30 12.98
N LYS A 298 21.55 -7.68 13.13
CA LYS A 298 21.99 -9.08 13.07
C LYS A 298 21.30 -9.95 14.13
N ASN A 299 21.19 -9.45 15.36
CA ASN A 299 20.52 -10.16 16.45
C ASN A 299 19.00 -10.33 16.20
N ILE A 300 18.33 -9.31 15.69
CA ILE A 300 16.91 -9.40 15.33
C ILE A 300 16.72 -10.37 14.15
N LEU A 301 17.60 -10.31 13.15
CA LEU A 301 17.60 -11.23 12.03
C LEU A 301 17.73 -12.68 12.53
N LYS A 302 18.70 -12.96 13.41
CA LYS A 302 18.94 -14.28 14.00
C LYS A 302 17.77 -14.79 14.86
N LYS A 303 17.27 -13.96 15.77
CA LYS A 303 16.33 -14.41 16.82
C LYS A 303 14.87 -14.40 16.38
N ASN A 304 14.48 -13.44 15.53
CA ASN A 304 13.07 -13.21 15.22
C ASN A 304 12.76 -13.53 13.76
N THR A 305 13.60 -13.08 12.83
CA THR A 305 13.28 -13.14 11.39
C THR A 305 13.63 -14.48 10.75
N LEU A 306 14.87 -14.96 10.87
CA LEU A 306 15.33 -16.18 10.21
C LEU A 306 14.57 -17.44 10.62
N PRO A 307 14.21 -17.67 11.91
CA PRO A 307 13.46 -18.86 12.28
C PRO A 307 12.15 -19.01 11.50
N ILE A 308 11.40 -17.91 11.33
CA ILE A 308 10.14 -17.90 10.57
C ILE A 308 10.41 -18.21 9.09
N LEU A 309 11.38 -17.53 8.48
CA LEU A 309 11.68 -17.68 7.06
C LEU A 309 12.23 -19.08 6.72
N LEU A 310 13.08 -19.65 7.59
CA LEU A 310 13.63 -21.00 7.41
C LEU A 310 12.56 -22.07 7.56
N SER A 311 11.63 -21.93 8.52
CA SER A 311 10.47 -22.81 8.62
C SER A 311 9.61 -22.74 7.36
N LEU A 312 9.31 -21.55 6.87
CA LEU A 312 8.55 -21.38 5.61
C LEU A 312 9.28 -21.97 4.41
N ARG A 313 10.60 -21.78 4.32
CA ARG A 313 11.42 -22.39 3.28
C ARG A 313 11.32 -23.91 3.29
N ALA A 314 11.42 -24.53 4.46
CA ALA A 314 11.27 -25.99 4.60
C ALA A 314 9.85 -26.46 4.23
N ILE A 315 8.82 -25.75 4.68
CA ILE A 315 7.41 -26.01 4.34
C ILE A 315 7.22 -25.94 2.82
N MET A 316 7.63 -24.83 2.18
CA MET A 316 7.49 -24.60 0.75
C MET A 316 8.26 -25.62 -0.09
N LEU A 317 9.43 -26.08 0.37
CA LEU A 317 10.17 -27.15 -0.28
C LEU A 317 9.39 -28.46 -0.25
N LYS A 318 8.87 -28.83 0.93
CA LYS A 318 8.13 -30.07 1.13
C LYS A 318 6.80 -30.08 0.36
N THR A 319 6.11 -28.94 0.30
CA THR A 319 4.85 -28.79 -0.44
C THR A 319 5.06 -28.53 -1.94
N LYS A 320 6.32 -28.41 -2.40
CA LYS A 320 6.66 -28.05 -3.79
C LYS A 320 5.98 -26.76 -4.25
N SER A 321 5.89 -25.79 -3.34
CA SER A 321 5.26 -24.51 -3.60
C SER A 321 6.08 -23.67 -4.59
N PHE A 322 5.41 -23.01 -5.54
CA PHE A 322 5.98 -22.01 -6.45
C PHE A 322 6.76 -20.92 -5.71
N PHE A 323 6.39 -20.64 -4.46
CA PHE A 323 6.99 -19.59 -3.65
C PHE A 323 8.37 -19.96 -3.07
N PHE A 324 8.81 -21.22 -3.18
CA PHE A 324 10.13 -21.66 -2.67
C PHE A 324 11.28 -20.78 -3.20
N LYS A 325 11.28 -20.47 -4.50
CA LYS A 325 12.31 -19.60 -5.10
C LYS A 325 12.31 -18.20 -4.48
N TYR A 326 11.13 -17.65 -4.18
CA TYR A 326 10.99 -16.29 -3.65
C TYR A 326 11.41 -16.21 -2.18
N ILE A 327 11.02 -17.19 -1.35
CA ILE A 327 11.48 -17.25 0.04
C ILE A 327 13.00 -17.49 0.11
N ASN A 328 13.55 -18.35 -0.77
CA ASN A 328 14.99 -18.60 -0.82
C ASN A 328 15.76 -17.31 -1.20
N ASN A 329 15.28 -16.60 -2.23
CA ASN A 329 15.84 -15.30 -2.62
C ASN A 329 15.78 -14.27 -1.49
N LEU A 330 14.68 -14.22 -0.73
CA LEU A 330 14.56 -13.32 0.42
C LEU A 330 15.59 -13.65 1.51
N ILE A 331 15.74 -14.93 1.85
CA ILE A 331 16.72 -15.37 2.87
C ILE A 331 18.14 -15.03 2.43
N ILE A 332 18.50 -15.34 1.17
CA ILE A 332 19.80 -14.99 0.61
C ILE A 332 20.01 -13.47 0.68
N TYR A 333 19.02 -12.69 0.27
CA TYR A 333 19.09 -11.24 0.26
C TYR A 333 19.28 -10.62 1.65
N LEU A 334 18.67 -11.20 2.70
CA LEU A 334 18.85 -10.74 4.09
C LEU A 334 20.20 -11.20 4.68
N CYS A 335 20.71 -12.36 4.27
CA CYS A 335 21.93 -12.94 4.79
C CYS A 335 23.21 -12.47 4.07
N ILE A 336 23.09 -11.91 2.85
CA ILE A 336 24.25 -11.57 2.01
C ILE A 336 25.23 -10.59 2.68
N ASP A 337 24.70 -9.64 3.47
CA ASP A 337 25.51 -8.65 4.20
C ASP A 337 26.22 -9.27 5.43
N TYR A 338 25.87 -10.50 5.82
CA TYR A 338 26.39 -11.22 6.97
C TYR A 338 27.07 -12.56 6.58
N LYS A 339 27.46 -12.71 5.31
CA LYS A 339 28.01 -13.95 4.74
C LYS A 339 29.15 -14.59 5.55
N ASP A 340 30.03 -13.75 6.13
CA ASP A 340 31.21 -14.20 6.88
C ASP A 340 30.85 -14.70 8.29
N SER A 341 29.59 -14.51 8.71
CA SER A 341 29.08 -14.90 10.03
C SER A 341 27.80 -15.74 9.94
N LEU A 342 27.61 -16.46 8.83
CA LEU A 342 26.44 -17.33 8.64
C LEU A 342 26.35 -18.44 9.68
N GLU A 343 27.48 -18.95 10.18
CA GLU A 343 27.50 -19.95 11.25
C GLU A 343 26.83 -19.46 12.53
N GLU A 344 26.93 -18.16 12.81
CA GLU A 344 26.24 -17.55 13.95
C GLU A 344 24.74 -17.36 13.70
N LEU A 345 24.32 -17.21 12.43
CA LEU A 345 22.94 -16.95 12.04
C LEU A 345 22.12 -18.23 11.89
N ILE A 346 22.74 -19.28 11.33
CA ILE A 346 22.07 -20.53 10.95
C ILE A 346 22.84 -21.69 11.59
N LEU A 347 22.22 -22.30 12.61
CA LEU A 347 22.80 -23.38 13.39
C LEU A 347 22.88 -24.69 12.60
N GLU A 348 21.88 -24.98 11.77
CA GLU A 348 21.80 -26.22 11.00
C GLU A 348 22.81 -26.20 9.84
N ALA A 349 23.81 -27.08 9.93
CA ALA A 349 24.94 -27.11 8.99
C ALA A 349 24.50 -27.35 7.54
N HIS A 350 23.55 -28.25 7.30
CA HIS A 350 23.05 -28.54 5.95
C HIS A 350 22.44 -27.30 5.30
N THR A 351 21.44 -26.71 5.96
CA THR A 351 20.75 -25.50 5.50
C THR A 351 21.70 -24.31 5.32
N ARG A 352 22.67 -24.15 6.24
CA ARG A 352 23.70 -23.12 6.13
C ARG A 352 24.57 -23.30 4.89
N ASN A 353 25.04 -24.52 4.62
CA ASN A 353 25.91 -24.80 3.47
C ASN A 353 25.19 -24.57 2.14
N GLU A 354 23.90 -24.93 2.07
CA GLU A 354 23.06 -24.67 0.91
C GLU A 354 22.92 -23.16 0.66
N ILE A 355 22.56 -22.38 1.69
CA ILE A 355 22.44 -20.92 1.59
C ILE A 355 23.79 -20.26 1.25
N PHE A 356 24.90 -20.75 1.80
CA PHE A 356 26.23 -20.24 1.47
C PHE A 356 26.57 -20.47 0.00
N SER A 357 26.29 -21.66 -0.53
CA SER A 357 26.46 -21.99 -1.95
C SER A 357 25.59 -21.11 -2.84
N ASP A 358 24.32 -20.90 -2.45
CA ASP A 358 23.40 -20.05 -3.19
C ASP A 358 23.85 -18.58 -3.22
N ILE A 359 24.38 -18.05 -2.10
CA ILE A 359 24.93 -16.69 -2.02
C ILE A 359 26.04 -16.47 -3.05
N GLN A 360 26.91 -17.46 -3.28
CA GLN A 360 28.03 -17.33 -4.24
C GLN A 360 27.55 -17.14 -5.68
N HIS A 361 26.40 -17.70 -6.03
CA HIS A 361 25.84 -17.68 -7.38
C HIS A 361 24.65 -16.73 -7.50
N PHE A 362 24.35 -15.96 -6.45
CA PHE A 362 23.16 -15.14 -6.37
C PHE A 362 23.25 -13.91 -7.29
N VAL A 363 22.48 -13.93 -8.37
CA VAL A 363 22.25 -12.76 -9.20
C VAL A 363 21.00 -12.05 -8.70
N TYR A 364 21.20 -10.91 -8.05
CA TYR A 364 20.09 -10.11 -7.56
C TYR A 364 19.28 -9.49 -8.70
N THR A 365 18.02 -9.89 -8.82
CA THR A 365 17.03 -9.28 -9.71
C THR A 365 15.94 -8.57 -8.91
N ASP A 366 15.92 -7.23 -8.97
CA ASP A 366 14.86 -6.42 -8.34
C ASP A 366 13.59 -6.46 -9.19
N ASN A 367 12.81 -7.52 -9.04
CA ASN A 367 11.59 -7.75 -9.82
C ASN A 367 10.53 -6.65 -9.61
N LEU A 368 10.60 -5.90 -8.50
CA LEU A 368 9.74 -4.73 -8.28
C LEU A 368 10.23 -3.51 -9.07
N ARG A 369 11.54 -3.28 -9.13
CA ARG A 369 12.13 -2.05 -9.68
C ARG A 369 12.41 -2.09 -11.18
N LEU A 370 12.46 -3.26 -11.79
CA LEU A 370 12.57 -3.41 -13.26
C LEU A 370 11.44 -2.68 -14.02
N LEU A 371 10.34 -2.34 -13.35
CA LEU A 371 9.14 -1.72 -13.91
C LEU A 371 9.03 -0.19 -13.67
N LEU A 372 10.02 0.42 -13.00
CA LEU A 372 9.98 1.83 -12.55
C LEU A 372 10.72 2.82 -13.46
N VAL A 373 11.40 2.36 -14.51
CA VAL A 373 12.40 3.15 -15.25
C VAL A 373 11.84 4.43 -15.91
N GLU A 374 10.52 4.60 -16.01
CA GLU A 374 9.90 5.76 -16.68
C GLU A 374 9.54 6.95 -15.76
N ALA A 375 9.66 6.86 -14.43
CA ALA A 375 9.05 7.86 -13.54
C ALA A 375 9.96 9.01 -13.06
N HIS A 376 11.29 8.92 -13.17
CA HIS A 376 12.19 9.80 -12.40
C HIS A 376 12.59 11.13 -13.05
N ASN A 377 12.38 11.35 -14.34
CA ASN A 377 12.71 12.63 -14.98
C ASN A 377 11.53 13.60 -14.90
N PHE A 378 11.34 14.32 -13.79
CA PHE A 378 10.66 15.65 -13.73
C PHE A 378 10.47 16.22 -12.29
N PHE A 379 10.93 15.54 -11.24
CA PHE A 379 10.57 15.85 -9.84
C PHE A 379 11.09 17.18 -9.26
N ALA A 380 11.88 17.97 -10.00
CA ALA A 380 12.34 19.27 -9.54
C ALA A 380 11.33 20.43 -9.76
N VAL A 381 10.26 20.22 -10.55
CA VAL A 381 9.37 21.31 -10.98
C VAL A 381 8.02 21.35 -10.24
N SER A 382 7.63 20.26 -9.55
CA SER A 382 6.26 20.14 -9.01
C SER A 382 6.04 20.69 -7.59
N SER A 383 7.10 20.91 -6.82
CA SER A 383 7.02 21.58 -5.51
C SER A 383 6.65 23.06 -5.66
N ILE A 384 7.08 23.69 -6.76
CA ILE A 384 6.69 25.06 -7.13
C ILE A 384 5.21 25.10 -7.55
N LEU A 385 4.69 24.06 -8.21
CA LEU A 385 3.28 24.03 -8.61
C LEU A 385 2.32 23.84 -7.43
N LEU A 386 2.72 23.10 -6.40
CA LEU A 386 1.92 22.95 -5.17
C LEU A 386 1.97 24.21 -4.29
N ILE A 387 3.12 24.89 -4.26
CA ILE A 387 3.25 26.20 -3.61
C ILE A 387 2.48 27.27 -4.40
N LEU A 388 2.48 27.21 -5.73
CA LEU A 388 1.72 28.12 -6.59
C LEU A 388 0.22 27.84 -6.56
N THR A 389 -0.23 26.59 -6.49
CA THR A 389 -1.65 26.31 -6.24
C THR A 389 -2.03 26.81 -4.85
N ASN A 390 -1.24 26.55 -3.80
CA ASN A 390 -1.49 27.10 -2.46
C ASN A 390 -1.45 28.65 -2.41
N LEU A 391 -0.57 29.32 -3.17
CA LEU A 391 -0.52 30.78 -3.31
C LEU A 391 -1.69 31.34 -4.14
N PHE A 392 -2.16 30.62 -5.16
CA PHE A 392 -3.39 30.96 -5.87
C PHE A 392 -4.60 30.80 -4.94
N PHE A 393 -4.67 29.70 -4.17
CA PHE A 393 -5.72 29.39 -3.20
C PHE A 393 -5.86 30.45 -2.09
N TYR A 394 -4.75 31.03 -1.62
CA TYR A 394 -4.78 32.09 -0.61
C TYR A 394 -5.21 33.46 -1.20
N ASN A 395 -4.91 33.73 -2.48
CA ASN A 395 -5.21 35.04 -3.09
C ASN A 395 -6.60 35.12 -3.74
N THR A 396 -7.18 34.03 -4.26
CA THR A 396 -8.55 34.05 -4.81
C THR A 396 -9.64 34.13 -3.73
N THR A 397 -9.40 33.62 -2.52
CA THR A 397 -10.35 33.74 -1.40
C THR A 397 -10.41 35.16 -0.83
N LYS A 398 -9.33 35.94 -0.92
CA LYS A 398 -9.33 37.37 -0.53
C LYS A 398 -9.95 38.30 -1.58
N LYS A 399 -9.98 37.91 -2.85
CA LYS A 399 -10.57 38.70 -3.96
C LYS A 399 -12.06 38.48 -4.19
N ILE A 400 -12.68 37.56 -3.46
CA ILE A 400 -14.15 37.32 -3.48
C ILE A 400 -14.81 37.85 -2.19
N ILE A 401 -14.04 38.33 -1.21
CA ILE A 401 -14.51 38.96 0.04
C ILE A 401 -14.18 40.47 0.06
N LYS A 402 -13.97 41.07 -1.12
CA LYS A 402 -14.02 42.51 -1.38
C LYS A 402 -14.77 42.69 -2.69
#